data_AF-A0A3D3QYG8-F1
#
_entry.id   AF-A0A3D3QYG8-F1
#
_cell.length_a   1.000
_cell.length_b   1.000
_cell.length_c   1.000
_cell.angle_alpha   90.00
_cell.angle_beta   90.00
_cell.angle_gamma   90.00
#
_symmetry.space_group_name_H-M   'P 1'
#
loop_
_entity.id
_entity.type
_entity.pdbx_description
1 polymer ?
#
loop_
_entity_poly.entity_id
_entity_poly.type
_entity_poly.pdbx_seq_one_letter_code
_entity_poly.pdbx_strand_id
1 'polypeptide(L)'
;MSIEAFLWNYRDGESVGFEYEAVREILATEQTEWLGEYGCLRVSFHDPDDYVDMYLGEGAPASGHVKGITIARPLDNPDYLQRVFRVMGLGDVMLFYSDETTPIFVSGKDPQQYPADLLEQLGEPRFIQTPIEMLHQT
;
A
#
# COMPACT_ATOMS: atom_id res chain seq x y z
N MET A 1 9.65 -11.52 13.52
CA MET A 1 9.68 -10.98 12.16
C MET A 1 8.39 -10.20 11.98
N SER A 2 8.47 -8.93 11.61
CA SER A 2 7.28 -8.14 11.28
C SER A 2 6.85 -8.48 9.85
N ILE A 3 5.54 -8.62 9.64
CA ILE A 3 4.96 -8.74 8.31
C ILE A 3 4.90 -7.34 7.70
N GLU A 4 5.30 -7.23 6.43
CA GLU A 4 5.22 -6.00 5.65
C GLU A 4 4.18 -6.17 4.54
N ALA A 5 3.46 -5.09 4.24
CA ALA A 5 2.57 -5.00 3.09
C ALA A 5 3.21 -4.11 2.02
N PHE A 6 3.05 -4.49 0.76
CA PHE A 6 3.55 -3.75 -0.39
C PHE A 6 2.38 -3.34 -1.29
N LEU A 7 2.38 -2.09 -1.73
CA LEU A 7 1.45 -1.60 -2.75
C LEU A 7 2.23 -1.14 -3.98
N TRP A 8 1.94 -1.78 -5.11
CA TRP A 8 2.47 -1.43 -6.41
C TRP A 8 1.33 -0.97 -7.32
N ASN A 9 1.65 -0.12 -8.29
CA ASN A 9 0.69 0.40 -9.25
C ASN A 9 1.29 0.31 -10.65
N TYR A 10 0.61 -0.42 -11.52
CA TYR A 10 1.06 -0.69 -12.88
C TYR A 10 0.03 -0.21 -13.89
N ARG A 11 0.51 0.09 -15.09
CA ARG A 11 -0.31 0.36 -16.26
C ARG A 11 0.43 -0.13 -17.49
N ASP A 12 -0.25 -0.88 -18.34
CA ASP A 12 0.30 -1.42 -19.59
C ASP A 12 1.64 -2.16 -19.40
N GLY A 13 1.80 -2.89 -18.28
CA GLY A 13 3.01 -3.65 -17.95
C GLY A 13 4.13 -2.86 -17.27
N GLU A 14 3.98 -1.54 -17.13
CA GLU A 14 4.99 -0.65 -16.55
C GLU A 14 4.59 -0.17 -15.15
N SER A 15 5.57 -0.10 -14.23
CA SER A 15 5.36 0.48 -12.91
C SER A 15 5.17 1.98 -13.03
N VAL A 16 3.95 2.46 -12.77
CA VAL A 16 3.60 3.89 -12.84
C VAL A 16 3.63 4.59 -11.48
N GLY A 17 3.81 3.85 -10.38
CA GLY A 17 3.90 4.42 -9.04
C GLY A 17 2.66 5.23 -8.65
N PHE A 18 2.87 6.27 -7.84
CA PHE A 18 1.80 7.10 -7.31
C PHE A 18 2.22 8.58 -7.23
N GLU A 19 1.23 9.46 -7.31
CA GLU A 19 1.40 10.88 -6.98
C GLU A 19 1.53 11.04 -5.46
N TYR A 20 2.62 11.68 -5.02
CA TYR A 20 2.96 11.81 -3.60
C TYR A 20 1.87 12.52 -2.81
N GLU A 21 1.35 13.64 -3.31
CA GLU A 21 0.31 14.40 -2.59
C GLU A 21 -1.00 13.62 -2.47
N ALA A 22 -1.39 12.84 -3.48
CA ALA A 22 -2.59 12.01 -3.41
C ALA A 22 -2.45 10.89 -2.37
N VAL A 23 -1.30 10.21 -2.35
CA VAL A 23 -0.97 9.18 -1.36
C VAL A 23 -0.94 9.77 0.04
N ARG A 24 -0.25 10.91 0.21
CA ARG A 24 -0.15 11.62 1.49
C ARG A 24 -1.52 12.06 1.98
N GLU A 25 -2.38 12.62 1.14
CA GLU A 25 -3.73 13.06 1.52
C GLU A 25 -4.59 11.89 2.04
N ILE A 26 -4.50 10.73 1.38
CA ILE A 26 -5.26 9.54 1.79
C ILE A 26 -4.71 8.93 3.07
N LEU A 27 -3.39 8.84 3.21
CA LEU A 27 -2.76 8.11 4.31
C LEU A 27 -2.56 8.98 5.56
N ALA A 28 -2.37 10.29 5.43
CA ALA A 28 -2.15 11.18 6.56
C ALA A 28 -3.39 11.37 7.43
N THR A 29 -3.14 11.53 8.72
CA THR A 29 -4.11 11.86 9.77
C THR A 29 -3.66 13.14 10.48
N GLU A 30 -4.42 13.58 11.48
CA GLU A 30 -3.98 14.67 12.37
C GLU A 30 -2.71 14.31 13.15
N GLN A 31 -2.44 13.02 13.36
CA GLN A 31 -1.28 12.49 14.08
C GLN A 31 -0.29 11.85 13.11
N THR A 32 0.10 12.62 12.10
CA THR A 32 1.06 12.18 11.09
C THR A 32 2.37 12.94 11.17
N GLU A 33 3.47 12.19 11.13
CA GLU A 33 4.84 12.70 11.14
C GLU A 33 5.58 12.24 9.88
N TRP A 34 6.31 13.15 9.24
CA TRP A 34 7.23 12.79 8.15
C TRP A 34 8.64 12.63 8.69
N LEU A 35 9.14 11.41 8.66
CA LEU A 35 10.50 11.04 9.04
C LEU A 35 11.39 11.07 7.80
N GLY A 36 11.82 12.26 7.42
CA GLY A 36 12.47 12.52 6.12
C GLY A 36 13.75 11.73 5.87
N GLU A 37 14.52 11.41 6.91
CA GLU A 37 15.75 10.61 6.79
C GLU A 37 15.49 9.15 6.37
N TYR A 38 14.25 8.66 6.51
CA TYR A 38 13.85 7.31 6.11
C TYR A 38 12.87 7.32 4.93
N GLY A 39 12.49 8.50 4.42
CA GLY A 39 11.42 8.62 3.44
C GLY A 39 10.09 8.02 3.94
N CYS A 40 9.82 8.17 5.24
CA CYS A 40 8.76 7.47 5.94
C CYS A 40 7.69 8.42 6.45
N LEU A 41 6.43 8.08 6.22
CA LEU A 41 5.27 8.72 6.81
C LEU A 41 4.78 7.83 7.97
N ARG A 42 4.91 8.32 9.20
CA ARG A 42 4.39 7.65 10.39
C ARG A 42 2.97 8.16 10.66
N VAL A 43 2.02 7.24 10.80
CA VAL A 43 0.66 7.52 11.26
C VAL A 43 0.48 6.90 12.63
N SER A 44 0.24 7.74 13.63
CA SER A 44 -0.05 7.29 14.99
C SER A 44 -1.55 7.26 15.24
N PHE A 45 -2.00 6.35 16.09
CA PHE A 45 -3.38 6.23 16.52
C PHE A 45 -3.52 6.63 18.00
N HIS A 46 -4.67 6.33 18.60
CA HIS A 46 -4.99 6.79 19.96
C HIS A 46 -4.01 6.29 21.03
N ASP A 47 -3.40 5.11 20.83
CA ASP A 47 -2.34 4.58 21.68
C ASP A 47 -0.97 5.00 21.12
N PRO A 48 -0.07 5.61 21.92
CA PRO A 48 1.27 6.00 21.47
C PRO A 48 2.12 4.88 20.84
N ASP A 49 1.87 3.62 21.22
CA ASP A 49 2.58 2.46 20.68
C ASP A 49 1.88 1.89 19.42
N ASP A 50 0.64 2.33 19.15
CA ASP A 50 -0.12 2.00 17.95
C ASP A 50 0.18 3.02 16.86
N TYR A 51 1.10 2.64 16.00
CA TYR A 51 1.48 3.41 14.83
C TYR A 51 1.81 2.49 13.66
N VAL A 52 1.70 3.05 12.46
CA VAL A 52 2.12 2.42 11.22
C VAL A 52 3.14 3.31 10.52
N ASP A 53 4.24 2.68 10.08
CA ASP A 53 5.28 3.31 9.29
C ASP A 53 5.09 2.96 7.81
N MET A 54 5.04 4.00 6.97
CA MET A 54 4.85 3.86 5.52
C MET A 54 6.05 4.46 4.79
N TYR A 55 6.80 3.61 4.11
CA TYR A 55 7.94 4.04 3.31
C TYR A 55 7.46 4.45 1.93
N LEU A 56 7.59 5.75 1.65
CA LEU A 56 7.23 6.40 0.38
C LEU A 56 8.48 6.76 -0.45
N GLY A 57 9.66 6.71 0.18
CA GLY A 57 10.95 7.05 -0.41
C GLY A 57 11.39 8.48 -0.08
N GLU A 58 12.69 8.65 0.23
CA GLU A 58 13.26 9.92 0.71
C GLU A 58 13.02 11.09 -0.26
N GLY A 59 13.10 10.82 -1.57
CA GLY A 59 12.91 11.82 -2.61
C GLY A 59 11.46 12.13 -2.97
N ALA A 60 10.47 11.39 -2.44
CA ALA A 60 9.09 11.48 -2.88
C ALA A 60 8.46 12.89 -2.70
N PRO A 61 8.68 13.61 -1.58
CA PRO A 61 8.17 14.97 -1.44
C PRO A 61 8.77 15.95 -2.46
N ALA A 62 10.04 15.74 -2.84
CA ALA A 62 10.76 16.61 -3.77
C ALA A 62 10.43 16.30 -5.24
N SER A 63 10.25 15.02 -5.58
CA SER A 63 9.90 14.57 -6.93
C SER A 63 8.40 14.66 -7.21
N GLY A 64 7.56 14.72 -6.18
CA GLY A 64 6.11 14.56 -6.29
C GLY A 64 5.67 13.12 -6.56
N HIS A 65 6.58 12.14 -6.51
CA HIS A 65 6.34 10.79 -7.02
C HIS A 65 6.83 9.69 -6.07
N VAL A 66 5.99 8.67 -5.88
CA VAL A 66 6.24 7.48 -5.05
C VAL A 66 6.29 6.25 -5.96
N LYS A 67 7.41 5.52 -5.98
CA LYS A 67 7.56 4.33 -6.86
C LYS A 67 6.69 3.15 -6.42
N GLY A 68 6.55 2.98 -5.12
CA GLY A 68 5.82 1.91 -4.45
C GLY A 68 5.71 2.25 -2.98
N ILE A 69 4.75 1.65 -2.29
CA ILE A 69 4.55 1.90 -0.86
C ILE A 69 4.89 0.61 -0.11
N THR A 70 5.71 0.71 0.92
CA THR A 70 5.92 -0.37 1.89
C THR A 70 5.31 0.05 3.21
N ILE A 71 4.53 -0.83 3.82
CA ILE A 71 3.87 -0.60 5.09
C ILE A 71 4.43 -1.60 6.09
N ALA A 72 5.04 -1.09 7.16
CA ALA A 72 5.54 -1.93 8.25
C ALA A 72 4.46 -2.12 9.33
N ARG A 73 4.39 -3.36 9.87
CA ARG A 73 3.40 -3.88 10.82
C ARG A 73 2.08 -4.32 10.15
N PRO A 74 1.41 -5.37 10.67
CA PRO A 74 0.15 -5.84 10.08
C PRO A 74 -0.95 -4.80 10.14
N LEU A 75 -1.71 -4.69 9.04
CA LEU A 75 -2.83 -3.77 8.87
C LEU A 75 -4.06 -4.25 9.66
N ASP A 76 -4.17 -4.00 10.96
CA ASP A 76 -5.34 -4.42 11.75
C ASP A 76 -6.26 -3.26 12.15
N ASN A 77 -5.74 -2.03 12.18
CA ASN A 77 -6.52 -0.84 12.49
C ASN A 77 -7.59 -0.57 11.39
N PRO A 78 -8.90 -0.56 11.73
CA PRO A 78 -9.97 -0.41 10.74
C PRO A 78 -9.94 0.90 9.95
N ASP A 79 -9.60 2.01 10.60
CA ASP A 79 -9.51 3.31 9.94
C ASP A 79 -8.33 3.34 8.96
N TYR A 80 -7.25 2.64 9.30
CA TYR A 80 -6.10 2.50 8.44
C TYR A 80 -6.36 1.59 7.24
N LEU A 81 -7.06 0.47 7.45
CA LEU A 81 -7.54 -0.39 6.37
C LEU A 81 -8.38 0.42 5.36
N GLN A 82 -9.29 1.28 5.84
CA GLN A 82 -10.06 2.14 4.92
C GLN A 82 -9.18 3.05 4.06
N ARG A 83 -8.09 3.57 4.62
CA ARG A 83 -7.14 4.44 3.89
C ARG A 83 -6.33 3.66 2.86
N VAL A 84 -5.79 2.50 3.23
CA VAL A 84 -5.08 1.64 2.27
C VAL A 84 -6.00 1.20 1.14
N PHE A 85 -7.24 0.83 1.45
CA PHE A 85 -8.25 0.49 0.43
C PHE A 85 -8.53 1.67 -0.53
N ARG A 86 -8.55 2.90 -0.03
CA ARG A 86 -8.66 4.11 -0.89
C ARG A 86 -7.42 4.31 -1.77
N VAL A 87 -6.21 4.04 -1.28
CA VAL A 87 -4.99 4.06 -2.10
C VAL A 87 -5.10 3.03 -3.21
N MET A 88 -5.59 1.82 -2.91
CA MET A 88 -5.81 0.80 -3.93
C MET A 88 -6.82 1.22 -5.02
N GLY A 89 -7.67 2.21 -4.72
CA GLY A 89 -8.58 2.81 -5.68
C GLY A 89 -7.93 3.70 -6.73
N LEU A 90 -6.70 4.22 -6.50
CA LEU A 90 -6.03 5.22 -7.35
C LEU A 90 -5.64 4.71 -8.75
N GLY A 91 -5.60 3.41 -8.96
CA GLY A 91 -5.18 2.78 -10.21
C GLY A 91 -5.41 1.27 -10.16
N ASP A 92 -4.68 0.51 -10.96
CA ASP A 92 -4.65 -0.95 -10.89
C ASP A 92 -3.59 -1.34 -9.86
N VAL A 93 -3.92 -1.08 -8.59
CA VAL A 93 -3.01 -1.25 -7.47
C VAL A 93 -3.09 -2.68 -6.94
N MET A 94 -1.93 -3.30 -6.82
CA MET A 94 -1.76 -4.62 -6.23
C MET A 94 -1.22 -4.48 -4.81
N LEU A 95 -1.91 -5.12 -3.86
CA LEU A 95 -1.45 -5.33 -2.49
C LEU A 95 -0.93 -6.76 -2.34
N PHE A 96 0.18 -6.97 -1.64
CA PHE A 96 0.63 -8.29 -1.22
C PHE A 96 1.45 -8.19 0.08
N TYR A 97 1.59 -9.31 0.78
CA TYR A 97 2.33 -9.37 2.05
C TYR A 97 3.68 -10.07 1.86
N SER A 98 4.64 -9.76 2.73
CA SER A 98 5.99 -10.35 2.70
C SER A 98 6.02 -11.87 2.91
N ASP A 99 5.02 -12.41 3.60
CA ASP A 99 4.86 -13.83 3.96
C ASP A 99 3.73 -14.53 3.19
N GLU A 100 2.77 -13.79 2.66
CA GLU A 100 1.75 -14.24 1.70
C GLU A 100 1.78 -13.35 0.45
N THR A 101 2.47 -13.81 -0.61
CA THR A 101 2.65 -13.04 -1.84
C THR A 101 1.43 -13.05 -2.77
N THR A 102 0.31 -13.65 -2.34
CA THR A 102 -0.92 -13.70 -3.14
C THR A 102 -1.40 -12.27 -3.43
N PRO A 103 -1.54 -11.89 -4.70
CA PRO A 103 -1.82 -10.51 -5.05
C PRO A 103 -3.30 -10.18 -4.80
N ILE A 104 -3.55 -9.04 -4.17
CA ILE A 104 -4.87 -8.56 -3.79
C ILE A 104 -5.20 -7.31 -4.60
N PHE A 105 -6.36 -7.30 -5.23
CA PHE A 105 -6.88 -6.19 -6.02
C PHE A 105 -8.26 -5.76 -5.52
N VAL A 106 -8.59 -4.48 -5.66
CA VAL A 106 -9.99 -4.04 -5.51
C VAL A 106 -10.82 -4.62 -6.65
N SER A 107 -12.05 -5.04 -6.35
CA SER A 107 -12.98 -5.57 -7.36
C SER A 107 -13.18 -4.59 -8.51
N GLY A 108 -13.11 -5.09 -9.74
CA GLY A 108 -13.23 -4.29 -10.97
C GLY A 108 -11.91 -3.68 -11.46
N LYS A 109 -10.79 -3.88 -10.75
CA LYS A 109 -9.45 -3.60 -11.27
C LYS A 109 -9.01 -4.69 -12.24
N ASP A 110 -8.08 -4.35 -13.12
CA ASP A 110 -7.57 -5.24 -14.16
C ASP A 110 -6.15 -5.73 -13.81
N PRO A 111 -5.98 -6.98 -13.36
CA PRO A 111 -4.64 -7.52 -13.11
C PRO A 111 -3.78 -7.57 -14.38
N GLN A 112 -4.37 -7.58 -15.58
CA GLN A 112 -3.61 -7.66 -16.84
C GLN A 112 -2.77 -6.40 -17.12
N GLN A 113 -2.92 -5.37 -16.29
CA GLN A 113 -1.99 -4.23 -16.26
C GLN A 113 -0.59 -4.61 -15.77
N TYR A 114 -0.44 -5.76 -15.10
CA TYR A 114 0.84 -6.29 -14.61
C TYR A 114 1.47 -7.25 -15.62
N PRO A 115 2.82 -7.35 -15.65
CA PRO A 115 3.50 -8.40 -16.39
C PRO A 115 2.99 -9.80 -16.01
N ALA A 116 2.68 -10.61 -17.01
CA ALA A 116 2.10 -11.94 -16.80
C ALA A 116 3.04 -12.87 -16.00
N ASP A 117 4.34 -12.78 -16.25
CA ASP A 117 5.38 -13.52 -15.53
C ASP A 117 5.48 -13.13 -14.05
N LEU A 118 5.19 -11.87 -13.72
CA LEU A 118 5.11 -11.41 -12.34
C LEU A 118 3.88 -12.00 -11.63
N LEU A 119 2.70 -11.95 -12.27
CA LEU A 119 1.48 -12.53 -11.68
C LEU A 119 1.61 -14.04 -11.46
N GLU A 120 2.21 -14.75 -12.41
CA GLU A 120 2.47 -16.20 -12.28
C GLU A 120 3.33 -16.53 -11.05
N GLN A 121 4.27 -15.67 -10.69
CA GLN A 121 5.13 -15.84 -9.51
C GLN A 121 4.39 -15.54 -8.20
N LEU A 122 3.45 -14.60 -8.22
CA LEU A 122 2.71 -14.16 -7.03
C LEU A 122 1.50 -15.06 -6.72
N GLY A 123 0.98 -15.77 -7.71
CA GLY A 123 -0.15 -16.70 -7.59
C GLY A 123 -1.47 -16.12 -8.09
N GLU A 124 -2.57 -16.82 -7.81
CA GLU A 124 -3.89 -16.42 -8.30
C GLU A 124 -4.39 -15.15 -7.59
N PRO A 125 -4.74 -14.08 -8.32
CA PRO A 125 -5.21 -12.84 -7.70
C PRO A 125 -6.51 -13.01 -6.92
N ARG A 126 -6.53 -12.40 -5.73
CA ARG A 126 -7.74 -12.23 -4.91
C ARG A 126 -8.35 -10.86 -5.18
N PHE A 127 -9.67 -10.82 -5.30
CA PHE A 127 -10.41 -9.58 -5.46
C PHE A 127 -11.25 -9.29 -4.24
N ILE A 128 -11.16 -8.07 -3.73
CA ILE A 128 -11.83 -7.64 -2.50
C ILE A 128 -12.82 -6.51 -2.77
N GLN A 129 -13.86 -6.40 -1.96
CA GLN A 129 -14.87 -5.33 -2.07
C GLN A 129 -14.84 -4.38 -0.88
N THR A 130 -14.25 -4.82 0.23
CA THR A 130 -14.24 -4.10 1.49
C THR A 130 -12.85 -4.08 2.12
N PRO A 131 -12.53 -3.07 2.94
CA PRO A 131 -11.21 -2.96 3.57
C PRO A 131 -10.84 -4.15 4.48
N ILE A 132 -11.83 -4.77 5.15
CA ILE A 132 -11.57 -5.87 6.08
C ILE A 132 -11.05 -7.13 5.37
N GLU A 133 -11.34 -7.29 4.08
CA GLU A 133 -10.86 -8.42 3.28
C GLU A 133 -9.38 -8.30 2.90
N MET A 134 -8.75 -7.14 3.15
CA MET A 134 -7.29 -6.98 3.04
C MET A 134 -6.55 -7.64 4.19
N LEU A 135 -7.23 -7.96 5.31
CA LEU A 135 -6.59 -8.59 6.46
C LEU A 135 -5.82 -9.84 6.02
N HIS A 136 -4.57 -9.90 6.45
CA HIS A 136 -3.71 -11.05 6.25
C HIS A 136 -4.40 -12.30 6.81
N GLN A 137 -4.64 -13.30 5.95
CA GLN A 137 -5.34 -14.52 6.33
C GLN A 137 -4.31 -15.52 6.86
N THR A 138 -4.29 -15.70 8.18
CA THR A 138 -3.42 -16.69 8.85
C THR A 138 -4.03 -18.08 8.84
#